data_AF-A0A523ICJ3-F1
#
_entry.id   AF-A0A523ICJ3-F1
#
_cell.length_a   1.000
_cell.length_b   1.000
_cell.length_c   1.000
_cell.angle_alpha   90.00
_cell.angle_beta   90.00
_cell.angle_gamma   90.00
#
_symmetry.space_group_name_H-M   'P 1'
#
loop_
_entity.id
_entity.type
_entity.pdbx_description
1 polymer ?
#
loop_
_entity_poly.entity_id
_entity_poly.type
_entity_poly.pdbx_seq_one_letter_code
_entity_poly.pdbx_strand_id
1 'polypeptide(L)'
;MMRQPGFGTLQHFFIIPLYAYVRFGEWDTILAEPKPAKDLVYPTGVWHYARGIAFTRTNRFAEAEKELAAVKKIAKNPVLKEVTIWDITATEKLMEIAAKALAGELAAAKGDYSYAIEYLKEAIEIEDGLAYNEPPDWFFPVRHSLGAVFLEAGRPADAEQVYRTDLEIFPENGWSLYGLRKSLEMQDKNGEAAEVEQRFKEAWAWSDIELAASRF
;
A
#
# COMPACT_ATOMS: atom_id res chain seq x y z
N MET A 1 -15.39 -2.20 23.80
CA MET A 1 -14.77 -3.47 23.38
C MET A 1 -13.34 -3.26 22.87
N MET A 2 -13.09 -2.54 21.77
CA MET A 2 -11.74 -2.32 21.17
C MET A 2 -10.66 -1.64 22.05
N ARG A 3 -11.01 -1.20 23.26
CA ARG A 3 -10.11 -0.53 24.24
C ARG A 3 -9.62 -1.49 25.32
N GLN A 4 -10.17 -2.69 25.39
CA GLN A 4 -9.80 -3.68 26.39
C GLN A 4 -8.51 -4.39 25.94
N PRO A 5 -7.60 -4.73 26.87
CA PRO A 5 -6.44 -5.56 26.55
C PRO A 5 -6.84 -6.84 25.80
N GLY A 6 -6.07 -7.23 24.78
CA GLY A 6 -6.37 -8.38 23.92
C GLY A 6 -7.40 -8.12 22.81
N PHE A 7 -8.03 -6.95 22.75
CA PHE A 7 -8.97 -6.58 21.67
C PHE A 7 -8.35 -5.65 20.61
N GLY A 8 -7.02 -5.70 20.45
CA GLY A 8 -6.27 -4.91 19.46
C GLY A 8 -6.74 -5.17 18.03
N THR A 9 -7.05 -6.42 17.69
CA THR A 9 -7.63 -6.83 16.40
C THR A 9 -8.89 -6.05 16.03
N LEU A 10 -9.73 -5.68 17.00
CA LEU A 10 -10.93 -4.87 16.71
C LEU A 10 -10.58 -3.46 16.24
N GLN A 11 -9.45 -2.91 16.66
CA GLN A 11 -8.94 -1.65 16.11
C GLN A 11 -8.53 -1.79 14.66
N HIS A 12 -7.93 -2.92 14.30
CA HIS A 12 -7.55 -3.25 12.93
C HIS A 12 -8.79 -3.41 12.04
N PHE A 13 -9.80 -4.16 12.47
CA PHE A 13 -11.06 -4.29 11.73
C PHE A 13 -11.81 -2.97 11.56
N PHE A 14 -11.76 -2.10 12.57
CA PHE A 14 -12.37 -0.77 12.51
C PHE A 14 -11.80 0.10 11.38
N ILE A 15 -10.51 -0.05 11.02
CA ILE A 15 -9.87 0.79 10.00
C ILE A 15 -9.80 0.19 8.59
N ILE A 16 -10.26 -1.05 8.39
CA ILE A 16 -10.26 -1.72 7.08
C ILE A 16 -10.90 -0.86 5.98
N PRO A 17 -12.03 -0.16 6.23
CA PRO A 17 -12.63 0.69 5.20
C PRO A 17 -11.66 1.74 4.63
N LEU A 18 -10.78 2.32 5.46
CA LEU A 18 -9.79 3.30 5.00
C LEU A 18 -8.78 2.67 4.03
N TYR A 19 -8.33 1.45 4.29
CA TYR A 19 -7.45 0.74 3.35
C TYR A 19 -8.16 0.40 2.04
N ALA A 20 -9.42 -0.02 2.11
CA ALA A 20 -10.22 -0.26 0.91
C ALA A 20 -10.39 1.03 0.10
N TYR A 21 -10.71 2.15 0.75
CA TYR A 21 -10.81 3.44 0.09
C TYR A 21 -9.49 3.86 -0.58
N VAL A 22 -8.34 3.62 0.07
CA VAL A 22 -7.04 3.87 -0.55
C VAL A 22 -6.84 2.99 -1.79
N ARG A 23 -7.20 1.71 -1.67
CA ARG A 23 -7.07 0.74 -2.77
C ARG A 23 -7.91 1.09 -3.99
N PHE A 24 -9.07 1.72 -3.78
CA PHE A 24 -10.02 2.04 -4.85
C PHE A 24 -10.03 3.53 -5.25
N GLY A 25 -9.14 4.34 -4.70
CA GLY A 25 -9.02 5.74 -5.08
C GLY A 25 -10.14 6.64 -4.58
N GLU A 26 -10.80 6.27 -3.48
CA GLU A 26 -11.92 7.00 -2.86
C GLU A 26 -11.40 8.20 -2.04
N TRP A 27 -10.68 9.11 -2.69
CA TRP A 27 -9.94 10.19 -2.05
C TRP A 27 -10.83 11.15 -1.28
N ASP A 28 -11.95 11.58 -1.87
CA ASP A 28 -12.88 12.50 -1.21
C ASP A 28 -13.53 11.86 0.02
N THR A 29 -13.87 10.57 -0.07
CA THR A 29 -14.37 9.77 1.05
C THR A 29 -13.36 9.76 2.19
N ILE A 30 -12.08 9.43 1.93
CA ILE A 30 -11.01 9.47 2.93
C ILE A 30 -10.87 10.84 3.58
N LEU A 31 -10.95 11.91 2.79
CA LEU A 31 -10.77 13.27 3.29
C LEU A 31 -11.96 13.74 4.15
N ALA A 32 -13.15 13.16 3.93
CA ALA A 32 -14.36 13.39 4.71
C ALA A 32 -14.46 12.50 5.98
N GLU A 33 -13.75 11.38 6.06
CA GLU A 33 -13.77 10.49 7.21
C GLU A 33 -13.37 11.21 8.52
N PRO A 34 -14.18 11.12 9.58
CA PRO A 34 -13.90 11.79 10.84
C PRO A 34 -12.65 11.21 11.48
N LYS A 35 -11.87 12.08 12.13
CA LYS A 35 -10.71 11.64 12.89
C LYS A 35 -11.13 10.66 14.00
N PRO A 36 -10.43 9.51 14.17
CA PRO A 36 -10.68 8.60 15.28
C PRO A 36 -10.53 9.28 16.65
N ALA A 37 -11.12 8.66 17.68
CA ALA A 37 -10.96 9.11 19.05
C ALA A 37 -9.47 9.16 19.44
N LYS A 38 -9.08 10.18 20.24
CA LYS A 38 -7.67 10.50 20.52
C LYS A 38 -6.88 9.36 21.17
N ASP A 39 -7.57 8.47 21.88
CA ASP A 39 -7.00 7.31 22.56
C ASP A 39 -6.73 6.12 21.63
N LEU A 40 -7.31 6.12 20.42
CA LEU A 40 -7.10 5.09 19.40
C LEU A 40 -5.88 5.43 18.54
N VAL A 41 -4.70 5.24 19.09
CA VAL A 41 -3.42 5.63 18.46
C VAL A 41 -3.20 4.94 17.12
N TYR A 42 -3.37 3.61 17.06
CA TYR A 42 -3.19 2.85 15.82
C TYR A 42 -4.21 3.27 14.74
N PRO A 43 -5.54 3.30 15.01
CA PRO A 43 -6.51 3.82 14.05
C PRO A 43 -6.23 5.24 13.58
N THR A 44 -5.79 6.12 14.48
CA THR A 44 -5.41 7.50 14.13
C THR A 44 -4.21 7.52 13.17
N GLY A 45 -3.25 6.62 13.36
CA GLY A 45 -2.11 6.44 12.45
C GLY A 45 -2.54 6.06 11.04
N VAL A 46 -3.43 5.07 10.91
CA VAL A 46 -3.96 4.63 9.61
C VAL A 46 -4.80 5.73 8.94
N TRP A 47 -5.60 6.48 9.72
CA TRP A 47 -6.34 7.64 9.22
C TRP A 47 -5.41 8.72 8.63
N HIS A 48 -4.30 9.04 9.31
CA HIS A 48 -3.28 9.94 8.77
C HIS A 48 -2.62 9.36 7.51
N TYR A 49 -2.32 8.06 7.48
CA TYR A 49 -1.76 7.40 6.30
C TYR A 49 -2.68 7.53 5.08
N ALA A 50 -3.95 7.14 5.21
CA ALA A 50 -4.91 7.20 4.12
C ALA A 50 -5.08 8.62 3.57
N ARG A 51 -5.18 9.62 4.46
CA ARG A 51 -5.25 11.04 4.07
C ARG A 51 -3.98 11.52 3.38
N GLY A 52 -2.81 11.08 3.84
CA GLY A 52 -1.54 11.38 3.19
C GLY A 52 -1.50 10.87 1.75
N ILE A 53 -2.00 9.65 1.51
CA ILE A 53 -2.13 9.11 0.16
C ILE A 53 -3.13 9.93 -0.67
N ALA A 54 -4.31 10.23 -0.13
CA ALA A 54 -5.33 11.04 -0.82
C ALA A 54 -4.78 12.44 -1.21
N PHE A 55 -4.07 13.12 -0.32
CA PHE A 55 -3.43 14.40 -0.64
C PHE A 55 -2.30 14.25 -1.66
N THR A 56 -1.52 13.16 -1.58
CA THR A 56 -0.46 12.86 -2.55
C THR A 56 -1.06 12.71 -3.96
N ARG A 57 -2.13 11.92 -4.10
CA ARG A 57 -2.81 11.66 -5.39
C ARG A 57 -3.59 12.84 -5.96
N THR A 58 -3.95 13.79 -5.10
CA THR A 58 -4.59 15.05 -5.52
C THR A 58 -3.61 16.21 -5.64
N ASN A 59 -2.30 15.95 -5.66
CA ASN A 59 -1.22 16.94 -5.81
C ASN A 59 -1.19 18.03 -4.71
N ARG A 60 -1.73 17.72 -3.53
CA ARG A 60 -1.76 18.60 -2.35
C ARG A 60 -0.60 18.29 -1.41
N PHE A 61 0.62 18.51 -1.91
CA PHE A 61 1.83 17.99 -1.27
C PHE A 61 2.11 18.58 0.12
N ALA A 62 1.77 19.85 0.37
CA ALA A 62 1.97 20.46 1.67
C ALA A 62 1.10 19.81 2.76
N GLU A 63 -0.12 19.41 2.43
CA GLU A 63 -0.98 18.62 3.30
C GLU A 63 -0.47 17.19 3.45
N ALA A 64 -0.05 16.54 2.36
CA ALA A 64 0.54 15.20 2.40
C ALA A 64 1.77 15.13 3.31
N GLU A 65 2.64 16.14 3.30
CA GLU A 65 3.80 16.23 4.19
C GLU A 65 3.41 16.34 5.68
N LYS A 66 2.34 17.08 6.00
CA LYS A 66 1.81 17.17 7.37
C LYS A 66 1.27 15.83 7.83
N GLU A 67 0.54 15.13 6.97
CA GLU A 67 0.03 13.78 7.27
C GLU A 67 1.19 12.79 7.44
N LEU A 68 2.20 12.81 6.57
CA LEU A 68 3.40 11.97 6.69
C LEU A 68 4.16 12.25 7.99
N ALA A 69 4.31 13.51 8.39
CA ALA A 69 4.93 13.86 9.66
C ALA A 69 4.14 13.30 10.86
N ALA A 70 2.81 13.32 10.80
CA ALA A 70 1.95 12.72 11.81
C ALA A 70 2.10 11.19 11.86
N VAL A 71 2.10 10.51 10.72
CA VAL A 71 2.33 9.06 10.61
C VAL A 71 3.70 8.70 11.22
N LYS A 72 4.78 9.38 10.82
CA LYS A 72 6.13 9.17 11.35
C LYS A 72 6.22 9.38 12.86
N LYS A 73 5.46 10.33 13.41
CA LYS A 73 5.38 10.56 14.86
C LYS A 73 4.64 9.43 15.56
N ILE A 74 3.52 8.97 15.00
CA ILE A 74 2.71 7.89 15.57
C ILE A 74 3.46 6.57 15.53
N ALA A 75 4.17 6.27 14.43
CA ALA A 75 4.97 5.04 14.29
C ALA A 75 6.02 4.85 15.39
N LYS A 76 6.45 5.93 16.06
CA LYS A 76 7.38 5.90 17.20
C LYS A 76 6.70 5.73 18.56
N ASN A 77 5.38 5.63 18.61
CA ASN A 77 4.64 5.53 19.87
C ASN A 77 4.74 4.11 20.44
N PRO A 78 5.29 3.91 21.66
CA PRO A 78 5.49 2.59 22.24
C PRO A 78 4.19 1.78 22.44
N VAL A 79 3.03 2.44 22.56
CA VAL A 79 1.74 1.75 22.71
C VAL A 79 1.42 0.82 21.53
N LEU A 80 2.00 1.08 20.35
CA LEU A 80 1.80 0.25 19.16
C LEU A 80 2.39 -1.16 19.32
N LYS A 81 3.32 -1.37 20.25
CA LYS A 81 3.86 -2.69 20.59
C LYS A 81 2.89 -3.53 21.40
N GLU A 82 1.95 -2.89 22.09
CA GLU A 82 0.94 -3.53 22.95
C GLU A 82 -0.35 -3.82 22.19
N VAL A 83 -0.58 -3.13 21.06
CA VAL A 83 -1.73 -3.37 20.18
C VAL A 83 -1.32 -4.36 19.10
N THR A 84 -1.83 -5.58 19.22
CA THR A 84 -1.56 -6.71 18.32
C THR A 84 -2.77 -7.06 17.47
N ILE A 85 -2.50 -7.67 16.31
CA ILE A 85 -3.50 -8.35 15.48
C ILE A 85 -3.35 -9.84 15.80
N TRP A 86 -4.40 -10.40 16.40
CA TRP A 86 -4.47 -11.80 16.83
C TRP A 86 -3.29 -12.26 17.73
N ASP A 87 -2.66 -11.34 18.46
CA ASP A 87 -1.43 -11.59 19.23
C ASP A 87 -0.23 -12.08 18.40
N ILE A 88 -0.29 -11.92 17.08
CA ILE A 88 0.74 -12.31 16.13
C ILE A 88 1.62 -11.11 15.76
N THR A 89 0.99 -10.08 15.18
CA THR A 89 1.71 -8.91 14.65
C THR A 89 1.40 -7.67 15.47
N ALA A 90 2.45 -7.02 15.98
CA ALA A 90 2.34 -5.72 16.62
C ALA A 90 2.07 -4.62 15.58
N THR A 91 1.13 -3.73 15.86
CA THR A 91 0.75 -2.63 14.96
C THR A 91 1.87 -1.60 14.74
N GLU A 92 2.94 -1.64 15.53
CA GLU A 92 4.17 -0.88 15.29
C GLU A 92 4.69 -1.13 13.86
N LYS A 93 4.82 -2.40 13.46
CA LYS A 93 5.35 -2.79 12.15
C LYS A 93 4.49 -2.24 11.02
N LEU A 94 3.18 -2.29 11.16
CA LEU A 94 2.23 -1.74 10.18
C LEU A 94 2.37 -0.22 10.07
N MET A 95 2.62 0.48 11.18
CA MET A 95 2.84 1.92 11.15
C MET A 95 4.20 2.30 10.57
N GLU A 96 5.22 1.45 10.72
CA GLU A 96 6.51 1.59 10.01
C GLU A 96 6.32 1.44 8.49
N ILE A 97 5.60 0.41 8.05
CA ILE A 97 5.24 0.21 6.64
C ILE A 97 4.47 1.42 6.11
N ALA A 98 3.42 1.87 6.83
CA ALA A 98 2.62 3.02 6.43
C ALA A 98 3.45 4.30 6.27
N ALA A 99 4.40 4.56 7.17
CA ALA A 99 5.28 5.72 7.09
C ALA A 99 6.20 5.68 5.86
N LYS A 100 6.77 4.51 5.56
CA LYS A 100 7.67 4.31 4.42
C LYS A 100 6.91 4.30 3.10
N ALA A 101 5.80 3.57 3.02
CA ALA A 101 4.92 3.55 1.84
C ALA A 101 4.43 4.95 1.47
N LEU A 102 3.91 5.73 2.43
CA LEU A 102 3.47 7.10 2.16
C LEU A 102 4.64 8.02 1.75
N ALA A 103 5.82 7.89 2.38
CA ALA A 103 6.99 8.66 1.98
C ALA A 103 7.41 8.35 0.53
N GLY A 104 7.36 7.07 0.15
CA GLY A 104 7.68 6.62 -1.20
C GLY A 104 6.68 7.13 -2.24
N GLU A 105 5.39 7.04 -1.96
CA GLU A 105 4.32 7.57 -2.81
C GLU A 105 4.43 9.09 -3.00
N LEU A 106 4.68 9.83 -1.91
CA LEU A 106 4.84 11.28 -1.97
C LEU A 106 6.09 11.69 -2.75
N ALA A 107 7.20 10.98 -2.60
CA ALA A 107 8.42 11.22 -3.37
C ALA A 107 8.17 10.95 -4.87
N ALA A 108 7.51 9.84 -5.22
CA ALA A 108 7.18 9.51 -6.60
C ALA A 108 6.30 10.60 -7.24
N ALA A 109 5.27 11.06 -6.53
CA ALA A 109 4.37 12.11 -7.03
C ALA A 109 5.08 13.46 -7.26
N LYS A 110 6.22 13.69 -6.61
CA LYS A 110 7.09 14.87 -6.83
C LYS A 110 8.14 14.67 -7.92
N GLY A 111 8.25 13.46 -8.49
CA GLY A 111 9.28 13.07 -9.45
C GLY A 111 10.60 12.61 -8.83
N ASP A 112 10.66 12.48 -7.50
CA ASP A 112 11.86 12.06 -6.76
C ASP A 112 11.98 10.52 -6.72
N TYR A 113 12.05 9.89 -7.89
CA TYR A 113 11.94 8.43 -8.04
C TYR A 113 13.01 7.65 -7.27
N SER A 114 14.23 8.18 -7.14
CA SER A 114 15.29 7.52 -6.36
C SER A 114 14.89 7.34 -4.90
N TYR A 115 14.38 8.40 -4.27
CA TYR A 115 13.89 8.34 -2.88
C TYR A 115 12.62 7.50 -2.77
N ALA A 116 11.74 7.57 -3.78
CA ALA A 116 10.54 6.75 -3.81
C ALA A 116 10.85 5.26 -3.75
N ILE A 117 11.77 4.81 -4.61
CA ILE A 117 12.21 3.41 -4.70
C ILE A 117 12.87 2.96 -3.40
N GLU A 118 13.72 3.79 -2.79
CA GLU A 118 14.36 3.48 -1.51
C GLU A 118 13.33 3.23 -0.42
N TYR A 119 12.41 4.18 -0.20
CA TYR A 119 11.38 4.04 0.83
C TYR A 119 10.45 2.83 0.61
N LEU A 120 10.07 2.55 -0.64
CA LEU A 120 9.19 1.42 -0.95
C LEU A 120 9.90 0.08 -0.78
N LYS A 121 11.21 -0.02 -1.06
CA LYS A 121 12.00 -1.23 -0.76
C LYS A 121 12.10 -1.49 0.73
N GLU A 122 12.36 -0.45 1.53
CA GLU A 122 12.39 -0.58 2.98
C GLU A 122 11.03 -1.00 3.55
N ALA A 123 9.93 -0.51 2.98
CA ALA A 123 8.58 -0.94 3.35
C ALA A 123 8.34 -2.43 3.03
N ILE A 124 8.78 -2.90 1.85
CA ILE A 124 8.69 -4.32 1.47
C ILE A 124 9.53 -5.20 2.39
N GLU A 125 10.73 -4.77 2.79
CA GLU A 125 11.56 -5.54 3.74
C GLU A 125 10.84 -5.76 5.07
N ILE A 126 10.11 -4.76 5.56
CA ILE A 126 9.30 -4.87 6.78
C ILE A 126 8.08 -5.77 6.53
N GLU A 127 7.40 -5.60 5.39
CA GLU A 127 6.22 -6.40 4.99
C GLU A 127 6.56 -7.89 4.87
N ASP A 128 7.65 -8.24 4.18
CA ASP A 128 8.13 -9.61 4.01
C ASP A 128 8.58 -10.25 5.34
N GLY A 129 8.97 -9.41 6.32
CA GLY A 129 9.34 -9.84 7.66
C GLY A 129 8.16 -10.04 8.61
N LEU A 130 6.93 -9.72 8.19
CA LEU A 130 5.74 -9.97 9.01
C LEU A 130 5.49 -11.47 9.15
N ALA A 131 4.87 -11.86 10.27
CA ALA A 131 4.40 -13.22 10.43
C ALA A 131 3.24 -13.51 9.47
N TYR A 132 3.18 -14.74 8.96
CA TYR A 132 2.09 -15.17 8.08
C TYR A 132 0.73 -15.07 8.79
N ASN A 133 -0.24 -14.47 8.11
CA ASN A 133 -1.62 -14.35 8.58
C ASN A 133 -2.61 -14.34 7.41
N GLU A 134 -3.85 -14.76 7.67
CA GLU A 134 -4.94 -14.73 6.68
C GLU A 134 -6.18 -14.00 7.23
N PRO A 135 -6.56 -12.83 6.67
CA PRO A 135 -5.88 -12.11 5.58
C PRO A 135 -4.51 -11.56 6.03
N PRO A 136 -3.61 -11.19 5.08
CA PRO A 136 -2.37 -10.48 5.41
C PRO A 136 -2.65 -9.23 6.24
N ASP A 137 -1.83 -8.96 7.25
CA ASP A 137 -2.02 -7.81 8.15
C ASP A 137 -1.82 -6.46 7.42
N TRP A 138 -1.10 -6.46 6.29
CA TRP A 138 -1.01 -5.34 5.36
C TRP A 138 -1.87 -5.62 4.11
N PHE A 139 -2.82 -4.72 3.81
CA PHE A 139 -3.96 -5.04 2.95
C PHE A 139 -3.68 -5.12 1.44
N PHE A 140 -2.67 -4.42 0.94
CA PHE A 140 -2.30 -4.46 -0.48
C PHE A 140 -0.77 -4.40 -0.61
N PRO A 141 -0.16 -5.33 -1.38
CA PRO A 141 1.30 -5.44 -1.43
C PRO A 141 1.98 -4.13 -1.77
N VAL A 142 3.00 -3.73 -1.00
CA VAL A 142 3.80 -2.54 -1.31
C VAL A 142 4.53 -2.70 -2.65
N ARG A 143 4.75 -3.94 -3.09
CA ARG A 143 5.25 -4.30 -4.43
C ARG A 143 4.43 -3.67 -5.55
N HIS A 144 3.11 -3.49 -5.41
CA HIS A 144 2.28 -2.85 -6.44
C HIS A 144 2.69 -1.39 -6.63
N SER A 145 2.94 -0.68 -5.52
CA SER A 145 3.47 0.67 -5.53
C SER A 145 4.87 0.74 -6.10
N LEU A 146 5.78 -0.14 -5.68
CA LEU A 146 7.15 -0.14 -6.19
C LEU A 146 7.21 -0.42 -7.69
N GLY A 147 6.45 -1.41 -8.17
CA GLY A 147 6.37 -1.74 -9.59
C GLY A 147 5.85 -0.57 -10.41
N ALA A 148 4.82 0.15 -9.93
CA ALA A 148 4.29 1.34 -10.61
C ALA A 148 5.33 2.48 -10.67
N VAL A 149 6.03 2.75 -9.56
CA VAL A 149 7.13 3.74 -9.52
C VAL A 149 8.24 3.39 -10.49
N PHE A 150 8.61 2.11 -10.62
CA PHE A 150 9.61 1.71 -11.60
C PHE A 150 9.17 1.99 -13.04
N LEU A 151 7.89 1.76 -13.38
CA LEU A 151 7.35 2.11 -14.70
C LEU A 151 7.37 3.63 -14.93
N GLU A 152 6.92 4.42 -13.95
CA GLU A 152 6.96 5.90 -13.99
C GLU A 152 8.39 6.45 -14.16
N ALA A 153 9.38 5.78 -13.56
CA ALA A 153 10.80 6.11 -13.65
C ALA A 153 11.47 5.59 -14.93
N GLY A 154 10.75 4.95 -15.85
CA GLY A 154 11.31 4.40 -17.09
C GLY A 154 12.22 3.17 -16.86
N ARG A 155 11.97 2.41 -15.80
CA ARG A 155 12.73 1.21 -15.40
C ARG A 155 11.88 -0.07 -15.51
N PRO A 156 11.44 -0.46 -16.71
CA PRO A 156 10.48 -1.55 -16.86
C PRO A 156 11.04 -2.93 -16.49
N ALA A 157 12.35 -3.17 -16.66
CA ALA A 157 12.96 -4.43 -16.25
C ALA A 157 12.93 -4.64 -14.72
N ASP A 158 13.11 -3.57 -13.94
CA ASP A 158 12.98 -3.64 -12.49
C ASP A 158 11.52 -3.84 -12.06
N ALA A 159 10.58 -3.19 -12.75
CA ALA A 159 9.14 -3.38 -12.53
C ALA A 159 8.73 -4.83 -12.78
N GLU A 160 9.20 -5.44 -13.88
CA GLU A 160 8.95 -6.84 -14.21
C GLU A 160 9.35 -7.76 -13.07
N GLN A 161 10.57 -7.60 -12.53
CA GLN A 161 11.05 -8.43 -11.43
C GLN A 161 10.16 -8.30 -10.18
N VAL A 162 9.75 -7.08 -9.83
CA VAL A 162 8.88 -6.84 -8.67
C VAL A 162 7.52 -7.53 -8.84
N TYR A 163 6.89 -7.42 -10.01
CA TYR A 163 5.59 -8.04 -10.25
C TYR A 163 5.67 -9.57 -10.33
N ARG A 164 6.74 -10.12 -10.91
CA ARG A 164 6.95 -11.58 -10.91
C ARG A 164 7.09 -12.12 -9.49
N THR A 165 7.87 -11.46 -8.64
CA THR A 165 7.98 -11.84 -7.22
C THR A 165 6.64 -11.73 -6.49
N ASP A 166 5.84 -10.69 -6.76
CA ASP A 166 4.50 -10.59 -6.17
C ASP A 166 3.59 -11.76 -6.60
N LEU A 167 3.65 -12.16 -7.87
CA LEU A 167 2.84 -13.25 -8.44
C LEU A 167 3.29 -14.65 -8.00
N GLU A 168 4.52 -14.81 -7.48
CA GLU A 168 4.95 -16.04 -6.81
C GLU A 168 4.23 -16.22 -5.46
N ILE A 169 3.94 -15.11 -4.77
CA ILE A 169 3.27 -15.08 -3.47
C ILE A 169 1.74 -15.07 -3.64
N PHE A 170 1.24 -14.25 -4.55
CA PHE A 170 -0.18 -14.07 -4.85
C PHE A 170 -0.47 -14.40 -6.33
N PRO A 171 -0.58 -15.70 -6.68
CA PRO A 171 -0.90 -16.11 -8.03
C PRO A 171 -2.18 -15.45 -8.55
N GLU A 172 -2.17 -15.08 -9.82
CA GLU A 172 -3.28 -14.42 -10.51
C GLU A 172 -3.78 -13.10 -9.86
N ASN A 173 -2.94 -12.40 -9.10
CA ASN A 173 -3.28 -11.06 -8.64
C ASN A 173 -3.38 -10.09 -9.83
N GLY A 174 -4.60 -9.66 -10.16
CA GLY A 174 -4.87 -8.85 -11.35
C GLY A 174 -4.12 -7.52 -11.42
N TRP A 175 -3.80 -6.91 -10.29
CA TRP A 175 -3.01 -5.67 -10.25
C TRP A 175 -1.55 -5.92 -10.64
N SER A 176 -0.97 -7.01 -10.16
CA SER A 176 0.38 -7.41 -10.54
C SER A 176 0.44 -7.93 -11.97
N LEU A 177 -0.57 -8.64 -12.45
CA LEU A 177 -0.67 -9.04 -13.86
C LEU A 177 -0.74 -7.82 -14.79
N TYR A 178 -1.55 -6.81 -14.44
CA TYR A 178 -1.62 -5.56 -15.17
C TYR A 178 -0.25 -4.88 -15.25
N GLY A 179 0.41 -4.70 -14.11
CA GLY A 179 1.72 -4.10 -14.02
C GLY A 179 2.81 -4.88 -14.76
N LEU A 180 2.79 -6.22 -14.64
CA LEU A 180 3.72 -7.11 -15.34
C LEU A 180 3.56 -6.96 -16.85
N ARG A 181 2.33 -7.03 -17.37
CA ARG A 181 2.08 -6.80 -18.80
C ARG A 181 2.64 -5.45 -19.26
N LYS A 182 2.37 -4.37 -18.52
CA LYS A 182 2.89 -3.04 -18.87
C LYS A 182 4.42 -2.98 -18.87
N SER A 183 5.06 -3.64 -17.91
CA SER A 183 6.52 -3.75 -17.86
C SER A 183 7.10 -4.50 -19.07
N LEU A 184 6.40 -5.53 -19.56
CA LEU A 184 6.82 -6.33 -20.71
C LEU A 184 6.60 -5.57 -22.04
N GLU A 185 5.47 -4.87 -22.18
CA GLU A 185 5.18 -4.00 -23.32
C GLU A 185 6.25 -2.91 -23.48
N MET A 186 6.65 -2.25 -22.38
CA MET A 186 7.70 -1.23 -22.39
C MET A 186 9.10 -1.77 -22.70
N GLN A 187 9.29 -3.09 -22.67
CA GLN A 187 10.54 -3.77 -23.04
C GLN A 187 10.45 -4.42 -24.43
N ASP A 188 9.38 -4.17 -25.19
CA ASP A 188 9.09 -4.82 -26.48
C ASP A 188 8.98 -6.36 -26.42
N LYS A 189 8.76 -6.93 -25.22
CA LYS A 189 8.55 -8.37 -24.98
C LYS A 189 7.11 -8.80 -25.28
N ASN A 190 6.64 -8.50 -26.50
CA ASN A 190 5.23 -8.59 -26.88
C ASN A 190 4.63 -10.01 -26.77
N GLY A 191 5.44 -11.06 -26.96
CA GLY A 191 4.99 -12.44 -26.78
C GLY A 191 4.61 -12.74 -25.33
N GLU A 192 5.51 -12.47 -24.39
CA GLU A 192 5.24 -12.64 -22.95
C GLU A 192 4.13 -11.71 -22.46
N ALA A 193 4.08 -10.47 -22.96
CA ALA A 193 3.02 -9.53 -22.64
C ALA A 193 1.63 -10.07 -23.04
N ALA A 194 1.52 -10.72 -24.20
CA ALA A 194 0.28 -11.32 -24.66
C ALA A 194 -0.15 -12.51 -23.81
N GLU A 195 0.79 -13.32 -23.30
CA GLU A 195 0.50 -14.41 -22.37
C GLU A 195 -0.02 -13.88 -21.02
N VAL A 196 0.65 -12.86 -20.47
CA VAL A 196 0.21 -12.20 -19.23
C VAL A 196 -1.13 -11.51 -19.40
N GLU A 197 -1.42 -10.94 -20.57
CA GLU A 197 -2.73 -10.34 -20.87
C GLU A 197 -3.87 -11.37 -20.82
N GLN A 198 -3.66 -12.61 -21.27
CA GLN A 198 -4.70 -13.64 -21.15
C GLN A 198 -4.99 -13.97 -19.69
N ARG A 199 -3.93 -14.15 -18.89
CA ARG A 199 -4.06 -14.36 -17.44
C ARG A 199 -4.78 -13.19 -16.76
N PHE A 200 -4.42 -11.95 -17.12
CA PHE A 200 -5.08 -10.76 -16.60
C PHE A 200 -6.57 -10.76 -16.92
N LYS A 201 -6.97 -11.04 -18.17
CA LYS A 201 -8.39 -11.11 -18.56
C LYS A 201 -9.17 -12.13 -17.77
N GLU A 202 -8.59 -13.31 -17.52
CA GLU A 202 -9.23 -14.35 -16.73
C GLU A 202 -9.36 -13.93 -15.26
N ALA A 203 -8.28 -13.44 -14.66
CA ALA A 203 -8.24 -12.99 -13.26
C ALA A 203 -9.15 -11.78 -12.99
N TRP A 204 -9.35 -10.92 -14.00
CA TRP A 204 -10.05 -9.63 -13.87
C TRP A 204 -11.47 -9.63 -14.49
N ALA A 205 -11.94 -10.78 -14.99
CA ALA A 205 -13.18 -10.93 -15.76
C ALA A 205 -14.46 -10.44 -15.05
N TRP A 206 -14.47 -10.50 -13.70
CA TRP A 206 -15.62 -10.15 -12.87
C TRP A 206 -15.42 -8.85 -12.09
N SER A 207 -14.37 -8.10 -12.42
CA SER A 207 -14.13 -6.81 -11.78
C SER A 207 -15.13 -5.76 -12.27
N ASP A 208 -15.51 -4.86 -11.37
CA ASP A 208 -16.35 -3.70 -11.71
C ASP A 208 -15.54 -2.45 -12.08
N ILE A 209 -14.20 -2.59 -12.19
CA ILE A 209 -13.28 -1.48 -12.47
C ILE A 209 -12.27 -1.84 -13.56
N GLU A 210 -11.94 -0.87 -14.40
CA GLU A 210 -10.80 -0.96 -15.31
C GLU A 210 -9.53 -0.43 -14.63
N LEU A 211 -8.43 -1.18 -14.74
CA LEU A 211 -7.15 -0.75 -14.19
C LEU A 211 -6.40 0.13 -15.20
N ALA A 212 -5.94 1.29 -14.74
CA ALA A 212 -4.99 2.13 -15.47
C ALA A 212 -3.54 1.92 -15.01
N ALA A 213 -3.37 1.46 -13.77
CA ALA A 213 -2.10 1.16 -13.12
C ALA A 213 -2.30 0.11 -12.02
N SER A 214 -1.21 -0.38 -11.45
CA SER A 214 -1.24 -1.33 -10.32
C SER A 214 -1.69 -0.70 -8.99
N ARG A 215 -1.98 0.61 -9.01
CA ARG A 215 -2.52 1.44 -7.94
C ARG A 215 -3.27 2.65 -8.54
N PHE A 216 -4.21 3.24 -7.82
CA PHE A 216 -4.76 4.56 -8.14
C PHE A 216 -3.89 5.68 -7.57
#